data_AF-A0A8P0SQI7-F1
#
_entry.id   AF-A0A8P0SQI7-F1
#
_cell.length_a   1.000
_cell.length_b   1.000
_cell.length_c   1.000
_cell.angle_alpha   90.00
_cell.angle_beta   90.00
_cell.angle_gamma   90.00
#
_symmetry.space_group_name_H-M   'P 1'
#
loop_
_entity.id
_entity.type
_entity.pdbx_description
1 polymer ?
#
loop_
_entity_poly.entity_id
_entity_poly.type
_entity_poly.pdbx_seq_one_letter_code
_entity_poly.pdbx_strand_id
1 'polypeptide(L)'
;MLSKSSSSVEIVLMNRNCGATEFLLNIRQYWRCFRRSCGSVSCFNSVWTEQTQGRPFYQPTATLQPFFQSQPSEPSSWPSSATSSEHPSLNLIPCPGSTMSSQIRQNYSTEVEAAVNRLVNMHLRASYTYLSLGFYFDRDDVALEGGGHFFRELAEEKREGAERFLKMQNQRGGRALFQDVQKPSQDEWGKTLDAMEAALLLEKSLNQALLDLHALGSARADPHLCDFLENHFLDEEVKLIKKMGDHLTNLRRLATPQAGLGEYLFERLLWQPPGARACA
;
A
#
# COMPACT_ATOMS: atom_id res chain seq x y z
N MET A 1 47.23 -17.08 -32.64
CA MET A 1 46.33 -18.22 -32.32
C MET A 1 46.41 -18.49 -30.82
N LEU A 2 45.23 -18.55 -30.20
CA LEU A 2 44.85 -19.00 -28.84
C LEU A 2 45.87 -19.86 -28.05
N SER A 3 46.03 -19.62 -26.74
CA SER A 3 45.35 -20.40 -25.69
C SER A 3 45.68 -19.89 -24.27
N LYS A 4 44.82 -20.25 -23.32
CA LYS A 4 44.69 -19.79 -21.92
C LYS A 4 45.79 -20.32 -20.99
N SER A 5 46.08 -19.61 -19.89
CA SER A 5 46.19 -20.25 -18.58
C SER A 5 46.01 -19.23 -17.44
N SER A 6 45.52 -19.77 -16.32
CA SER A 6 44.96 -19.12 -15.14
C SER A 6 46.05 -18.63 -14.19
N SER A 7 45.89 -17.44 -13.60
CA SER A 7 46.69 -17.00 -12.45
C SER A 7 45.78 -16.54 -11.32
N SER A 8 45.77 -17.35 -10.27
CA SER A 8 45.31 -16.97 -8.93
C SER A 8 46.11 -15.75 -8.45
N VAL A 9 45.44 -14.78 -7.83
CA VAL A 9 46.09 -13.76 -6.99
C VAL A 9 45.32 -13.69 -5.67
N GLU A 10 45.98 -14.19 -4.63
CA GLU A 10 45.70 -13.87 -3.23
C GLU A 10 45.84 -12.35 -3.03
N ILE A 11 44.93 -11.75 -2.28
CA ILE A 11 45.14 -10.42 -1.69
C ILE A 11 45.04 -10.57 -0.17
N VAL A 12 46.20 -10.51 0.49
CA VAL A 12 46.34 -10.32 1.93
C VAL A 12 46.23 -8.83 2.26
N LEU A 13 45.55 -8.58 3.37
CA LEU A 13 45.11 -7.33 3.98
C LEU A 13 46.19 -6.26 4.18
N MET A 14 45.81 -4.98 4.01
CA MET A 14 46.36 -3.90 4.82
C MET A 14 45.26 -2.92 5.26
N ASN A 15 45.18 -2.81 6.58
CA ASN A 15 44.23 -2.08 7.40
C ASN A 15 44.58 -0.57 7.41
N ARG A 16 43.65 0.31 7.01
CA ARG A 16 43.62 1.72 7.45
C ARG A 16 42.17 2.23 7.53
N ASN A 17 41.83 2.74 8.71
CA ASN A 17 40.57 3.39 9.09
C ASN A 17 40.05 4.41 8.06
N CYS A 18 38.78 4.28 7.66
CA CYS A 18 37.86 5.39 7.36
C CYS A 18 36.42 4.89 7.16
N GLY A 19 35.46 5.43 7.93
CA GLY A 19 34.06 5.64 7.54
C GLY A 19 33.13 4.42 7.38
N ALA A 20 32.39 4.08 8.45
CA ALA A 20 31.23 3.19 8.39
C ALA A 20 30.00 3.90 7.78
N THR A 21 29.96 4.06 6.45
CA THR A 21 28.75 4.52 5.71
C THR A 21 28.54 3.81 4.36
N GLU A 22 29.24 2.72 4.07
CA GLU A 22 29.16 2.04 2.76
C GLU A 22 28.84 0.53 2.85
N PHE A 23 28.07 0.10 3.86
CA PHE A 23 27.70 -1.32 4.02
C PHE A 23 26.21 -1.64 3.84
N LEU A 24 25.34 -0.66 3.57
CA LEU A 24 23.89 -0.88 3.39
C LEU A 24 23.37 -0.72 1.96
N LEU A 25 24.21 -0.29 1.02
CA LEU A 25 23.84 -0.21 -0.40
C LEU A 25 23.97 -1.55 -1.14
N ASN A 26 24.73 -2.52 -0.61
CA ASN A 26 25.03 -3.78 -1.31
C ASN A 26 24.03 -4.92 -1.03
N ILE A 27 23.16 -4.79 -0.01
CA ILE A 27 22.16 -5.82 0.33
C ILE A 27 20.90 -5.73 -0.55
N ARG A 28 20.57 -4.54 -1.07
CA ARG A 28 19.43 -4.33 -2.00
C ARG A 28 19.63 -4.98 -3.37
N GLN A 29 20.88 -5.14 -3.83
CA GLN A 29 21.19 -5.84 -5.09
C GLN A 29 21.24 -7.37 -4.91
N TYR A 30 21.73 -7.84 -3.76
CA TYR A 30 21.87 -9.28 -3.51
C TYR A 30 20.51 -10.00 -3.35
N TRP A 31 19.51 -9.35 -2.75
CA TRP A 31 18.17 -9.96 -2.59
C TRP A 31 17.31 -9.96 -3.88
N ARG A 32 17.53 -9.00 -4.80
CA ARG A 32 16.86 -9.02 -6.11
C ARG A 32 17.39 -10.11 -7.05
N CYS A 33 18.64 -10.54 -6.88
CA CYS A 33 19.21 -11.65 -7.67
C CYS A 33 18.85 -13.04 -7.13
N PHE A 34 18.68 -13.21 -5.80
CA PHE A 34 18.47 -14.55 -5.24
C PHE A 34 17.06 -15.12 -5.50
N ARG A 35 16.06 -14.29 -5.76
CA ARG A 35 14.69 -14.75 -6.10
C ARG A 35 14.50 -15.15 -7.57
N ARG A 36 15.58 -15.15 -8.38
CA ARG A 36 15.56 -15.44 -9.82
C ARG A 36 16.15 -16.79 -10.22
N SER A 37 16.52 -17.64 -9.25
CA SER A 37 17.16 -18.93 -9.52
C SER A 37 16.56 -20.07 -8.67
N CYS A 38 15.31 -20.43 -8.96
CA CYS A 38 14.74 -21.77 -8.72
C CYS A 38 13.48 -21.89 -9.57
N GLY A 39 13.66 -22.33 -10.81
CA GLY A 39 12.58 -22.78 -11.69
C GLY A 39 12.54 -24.31 -11.76
N SER A 40 11.40 -24.83 -12.21
CA SER A 40 11.09 -26.20 -12.63
C SER A 40 10.67 -27.21 -11.54
N VAL A 41 9.36 -27.47 -11.48
CA VAL A 41 8.80 -28.83 -11.73
C VAL A 41 7.47 -28.70 -12.50
N SER A 42 7.34 -29.53 -13.53
CA SER A 42 6.24 -29.67 -14.48
C SER A 42 5.06 -30.53 -14.01
N CYS A 43 3.98 -30.48 -14.78
CA CYS A 43 2.87 -31.44 -14.95
C CYS A 43 1.61 -31.23 -14.09
N PHE A 44 0.50 -30.81 -14.73
CA PHE A 44 -0.61 -31.73 -15.05
C PHE A 44 -1.51 -31.14 -16.15
N ASN A 45 -1.72 -31.94 -17.21
CA ASN A 45 -2.70 -31.74 -18.27
C ASN A 45 -3.98 -32.51 -17.91
N SER A 46 -5.14 -31.88 -18.08
CA SER A 46 -6.42 -32.53 -18.44
C SER A 46 -7.43 -31.42 -18.73
N VAL A 47 -7.67 -31.09 -20.00
CA VAL A 47 -8.82 -31.58 -20.78
C VAL A 47 -10.15 -31.29 -20.09
N TRP A 48 -10.83 -30.24 -20.56
CA TRP A 48 -12.29 -30.17 -20.64
C TRP A 48 -12.64 -29.32 -21.86
N THR A 49 -13.17 -29.99 -22.88
CA THR A 49 -13.88 -29.39 -24.00
C THR A 49 -15.37 -29.52 -23.72
N GLU A 50 -16.13 -28.42 -23.75
CA GLU A 50 -17.47 -28.43 -24.35
C GLU A 50 -17.97 -27.02 -24.69
N GLN A 51 -18.53 -26.93 -25.89
CA GLN A 51 -19.12 -25.77 -26.53
C GLN A 51 -20.56 -25.55 -26.02
N THR A 52 -20.97 -24.30 -25.85
CA THR A 52 -22.32 -23.86 -26.28
C THR A 52 -22.30 -22.40 -26.69
N GLN A 53 -22.82 -22.13 -27.88
CA GLN A 53 -23.04 -20.83 -28.52
C GLN A 53 -24.33 -20.16 -27.98
N GLY A 54 -24.39 -18.82 -28.00
CA GLY A 54 -25.67 -18.10 -28.12
C GLY A 54 -25.90 -16.82 -27.28
N ARG A 55 -25.45 -15.67 -27.82
CA ARG A 55 -25.92 -14.25 -27.76
C ARG A 55 -27.33 -13.90 -27.15
N PRO A 56 -27.69 -12.60 -26.96
CA PRO A 56 -26.91 -11.38 -26.66
C PRO A 56 -27.55 -10.40 -25.62
N PHE A 57 -26.79 -9.35 -25.26
CA PHE A 57 -27.18 -7.95 -24.93
C PHE A 57 -28.46 -7.64 -24.12
N TYR A 58 -28.30 -6.98 -22.96
CA TYR A 58 -29.11 -5.82 -22.54
C TYR A 58 -28.35 -4.99 -21.47
N GLN A 59 -28.10 -3.71 -21.76
CA GLN A 59 -28.02 -2.61 -20.77
C GLN A 59 -29.35 -1.82 -20.85
N PRO A 60 -29.77 -1.10 -19.79
CA PRO A 60 -29.47 0.33 -19.74
C PRO A 60 -29.19 0.94 -18.34
N THR A 61 -28.23 1.86 -18.34
CA THR A 61 -28.22 3.24 -17.79
C THR A 61 -28.64 3.57 -16.33
N ALA A 62 -27.64 4.05 -15.59
CA ALA A 62 -27.55 5.14 -14.59
C ALA A 62 -28.74 5.51 -13.68
N THR A 63 -28.45 5.77 -12.39
CA THR A 63 -28.69 7.07 -11.72
C THR A 63 -27.94 7.11 -10.36
N LEU A 64 -27.14 8.16 -10.16
CA LEU A 64 -26.58 8.57 -8.87
C LEU A 64 -27.69 9.20 -8.01
N GLN A 65 -27.87 8.73 -6.77
CA GLN A 65 -28.56 9.49 -5.73
C GLN A 65 -27.90 9.31 -4.34
N PRO A 66 -28.05 10.32 -3.46
CA PRO A 66 -27.21 10.51 -2.29
C PRO A 66 -27.73 9.78 -1.05
N PHE A 67 -26.78 9.49 -0.16
CA PHE A 67 -26.95 8.74 1.08
C PHE A 67 -27.59 9.61 2.18
N PHE A 68 -28.78 9.24 2.68
CA PHE A 68 -29.28 9.66 4.00
C PHE A 68 -30.30 8.66 4.56
N GLN A 69 -30.17 8.37 5.86
CA GLN A 69 -31.11 7.69 6.78
C GLN A 69 -31.37 6.19 6.52
N SER A 70 -31.59 5.33 7.52
CA SER A 70 -31.68 5.41 8.98
C SER A 70 -31.82 3.96 9.49
N GLN A 71 -31.38 3.70 10.73
CA GLN A 71 -31.62 2.43 11.43
C GLN A 71 -33.12 2.15 11.61
N PRO A 72 -33.54 0.86 11.71
CA PRO A 72 -34.83 0.51 12.28
C PRO A 72 -34.74 0.23 13.79
N SER A 73 -35.73 0.76 14.50
CA SER A 73 -36.00 0.65 15.93
C SER A 73 -36.98 -0.48 16.29
N GLU A 74 -36.66 -1.21 17.37
CA GLU A 74 -37.55 -1.79 18.42
C GLU A 74 -38.60 -2.88 18.02
N PRO A 75 -39.21 -3.69 18.94
CA PRO A 75 -39.51 -3.38 20.36
C PRO A 75 -39.51 -4.49 21.45
N SER A 76 -39.66 -4.00 22.70
CA SER A 76 -40.48 -4.51 23.83
C SER A 76 -40.13 -5.82 24.56
N SER A 77 -39.87 -5.73 25.87
CA SER A 77 -40.84 -6.08 26.94
C SER A 77 -40.14 -6.28 28.29
N TRP A 78 -40.66 -5.61 29.33
CA TRP A 78 -40.36 -5.89 30.75
C TRP A 78 -41.44 -6.83 31.31
N PRO A 79 -41.10 -7.64 32.32
CA PRO A 79 -41.86 -7.49 33.56
C PRO A 79 -40.98 -7.46 34.81
N SER A 80 -41.47 -6.70 35.79
CA SER A 80 -40.97 -6.60 37.15
C SER A 80 -41.42 -7.81 37.98
N SER A 81 -40.50 -8.39 38.75
CA SER A 81 -40.85 -9.07 40.00
C SER A 81 -39.66 -9.05 40.94
N ALA A 82 -39.87 -8.39 42.08
CA ALA A 82 -38.95 -8.32 43.19
C ALA A 82 -38.98 -9.63 44.00
N THR A 83 -37.81 -10.16 44.31
CA THR A 83 -37.59 -11.07 45.44
C THR A 83 -36.25 -10.72 46.05
N SER A 84 -36.34 -10.27 47.30
CA SER A 84 -35.26 -9.99 48.24
C SER A 84 -34.54 -11.28 48.65
N SER A 85 -33.21 -11.31 48.54
CA SER A 85 -32.38 -12.15 49.42
C SER A 85 -31.03 -11.47 49.60
N GLU A 86 -30.78 -11.04 50.83
CA GLU A 86 -29.54 -10.45 51.30
C GLU A 86 -28.41 -11.49 51.26
N HIS A 87 -27.31 -11.16 50.59
CA HIS A 87 -26.00 -11.76 50.87
C HIS A 87 -24.94 -10.66 50.88
N PRO A 88 -23.93 -10.76 51.77
CA PRO A 88 -23.11 -9.62 52.16
C PRO A 88 -22.19 -9.18 51.03
N SER A 89 -22.19 -7.87 50.80
CA SER A 89 -21.30 -7.12 49.94
C SER A 89 -19.84 -7.42 50.26
N LEU A 90 -19.20 -8.27 49.45
CA LEU A 90 -17.78 -8.15 49.23
C LEU A 90 -17.58 -6.90 48.39
N ASN A 91 -17.21 -5.81 49.07
CA ASN A 91 -16.65 -4.62 48.44
C ASN A 91 -15.36 -5.03 47.71
N LEU A 92 -15.50 -5.54 46.48
CA LEU A 92 -14.44 -5.46 45.50
C LEU A 92 -14.32 -3.98 45.16
N ILE A 93 -13.36 -3.32 45.79
CA ILE A 93 -12.80 -2.07 45.30
C ILE A 93 -12.47 -2.35 43.82
N PRO A 94 -13.09 -1.67 42.84
CA PRO A 94 -12.59 -1.74 41.48
C PRO A 94 -11.20 -1.15 41.55
N CYS A 95 -10.16 -1.97 41.40
CA CYS A 95 -8.84 -1.47 41.12
C CYS A 95 -9.02 -0.51 39.93
N PRO A 96 -8.72 0.79 40.08
CA PRO A 96 -8.83 1.69 38.95
C PRO A 96 -7.96 1.06 37.88
N GLY A 97 -8.55 0.78 36.71
CA GLY A 97 -7.89 0.14 35.60
C GLY A 97 -6.66 0.94 35.23
N SER A 98 -5.55 0.67 35.89
CA SER A 98 -4.22 1.03 35.49
C SER A 98 -4.00 0.16 34.27
N THR A 99 -4.45 0.64 33.11
CA THR A 99 -3.87 0.22 31.85
C THR A 99 -2.39 0.50 32.02
N MET A 100 -1.64 -0.53 32.45
CA MET A 100 -0.21 -0.42 32.69
C MET A 100 0.38 0.02 31.35
N SER A 101 0.77 1.29 31.28
CA SER A 101 1.41 1.85 30.10
C SER A 101 2.59 0.96 29.76
N SER A 102 2.80 0.71 28.46
CA SER A 102 3.92 -0.12 28.01
C SER A 102 5.23 0.37 28.63
N GLN A 103 6.06 -0.55 29.14
CA GLN A 103 7.30 -0.21 29.85
C GLN A 103 8.28 0.66 29.05
N ILE A 104 8.19 0.60 27.70
CA ILE A 104 9.04 1.35 26.78
C ILE A 104 8.39 2.65 26.28
N ARG A 105 7.16 2.96 26.69
CA ARG A 105 6.42 4.12 26.18
C ARG A 105 6.93 5.40 26.81
N GLN A 106 7.48 6.27 25.98
CA GLN A 106 7.96 7.60 26.38
C GLN A 106 7.59 8.64 25.32
N ASN A 107 7.00 9.75 25.78
CA ASN A 107 6.60 10.89 24.94
C ASN A 107 5.78 10.47 23.70
N TYR A 108 4.86 9.52 23.86
CA TYR A 108 4.04 8.98 22.77
C TYR A 108 2.56 9.11 23.13
N SER A 109 1.91 10.16 22.61
CA SER A 109 0.51 10.46 22.90
C SER A 109 -0.43 9.37 22.40
N THR A 110 -1.52 9.11 23.11
CA THR A 110 -2.59 8.19 22.68
C THR A 110 -3.28 8.67 21.39
N GLU A 111 -3.33 9.98 21.16
CA GLU A 111 -3.86 10.55 19.92
C GLU A 111 -2.96 10.25 18.72
N VAL A 112 -1.64 10.35 18.91
CA VAL A 112 -0.65 9.99 17.89
C VAL A 112 -0.74 8.51 17.59
N GLU A 113 -0.78 7.67 18.63
CA GLU A 113 -0.95 6.21 18.48
C GLU A 113 -2.20 5.84 17.67
N ALA A 114 -3.34 6.48 17.97
CA ALA A 114 -4.58 6.28 17.24
C ALA A 114 -4.48 6.79 15.79
N ALA A 115 -3.81 7.92 15.56
CA ALA A 115 -3.59 8.46 14.23
C ALA A 115 -2.68 7.57 13.37
N VAL A 116 -1.63 6.99 13.96
CA VAL A 116 -0.78 5.98 13.31
C VAL A 116 -1.59 4.74 12.92
N ASN A 117 -2.48 4.24 13.80
CA ASN A 117 -3.36 3.12 13.45
C ASN A 117 -4.29 3.44 12.28
N ARG A 118 -4.82 4.68 12.20
CA ARG A 118 -5.61 5.13 11.05
C ARG A 118 -4.78 5.16 9.76
N LEU A 119 -3.55 5.70 9.82
CA LEU A 119 -2.65 5.75 8.67
C LEU A 119 -2.24 4.36 8.19
N VAL A 120 -2.00 3.40 9.10
CA VAL A 120 -1.77 2.00 8.72
C VAL A 120 -2.93 1.46 7.87
N ASN A 121 -4.19 1.66 8.31
CA ASN A 121 -5.35 1.21 7.54
C ASN A 121 -5.47 1.95 6.19
N MET A 122 -5.15 3.26 6.14
CA MET A 122 -5.12 4.02 4.88
C MET A 122 -4.07 3.48 3.89
N HIS A 123 -2.86 3.15 4.36
CA HIS A 123 -1.81 2.53 3.53
C HIS A 123 -2.22 1.13 3.04
N LEU A 124 -2.85 0.32 3.89
CA LEU A 124 -3.38 -0.99 3.49
C LEU A 124 -4.50 -0.86 2.45
N ARG A 125 -5.41 0.11 2.62
CA ARG A 125 -6.46 0.40 1.63
C ARG A 125 -5.85 0.88 0.30
N ALA A 126 -4.84 1.74 0.35
CA ALA A 126 -4.15 2.19 -0.85
C ALA A 126 -3.45 1.04 -1.58
N SER A 127 -2.77 0.16 -0.82
CA SER A 127 -2.18 -1.07 -1.35
C SER A 127 -3.23 -1.93 -2.06
N TYR A 128 -4.41 -2.12 -1.44
CA TYR A 128 -5.48 -2.91 -2.05
C TYR A 128 -6.06 -2.26 -3.32
N THR A 129 -6.21 -0.94 -3.32
CA THR A 129 -6.61 -0.17 -4.51
C THR A 129 -5.62 -0.33 -5.65
N TYR A 130 -4.32 -0.21 -5.37
CA TYR A 130 -3.28 -0.40 -6.38
C TYR A 130 -3.18 -1.84 -6.88
N LEU A 131 -3.47 -2.83 -6.02
CA LEU A 131 -3.57 -4.22 -6.44
C LEU A 131 -4.72 -4.42 -7.44
N SER A 132 -5.89 -3.81 -7.18
CA SER A 132 -7.02 -3.82 -8.11
C SER A 132 -6.70 -3.15 -9.44
N LEU A 133 -6.08 -1.97 -9.42
CA LEU A 133 -5.58 -1.29 -10.62
C LEU A 133 -4.60 -2.16 -11.39
N GLY A 134 -3.62 -2.75 -10.69
CA GLY A 134 -2.59 -3.58 -11.29
C GLY A 134 -3.16 -4.77 -12.08
N PHE A 135 -4.13 -5.47 -11.50
CA PHE A 135 -4.78 -6.60 -12.17
C PHE A 135 -5.84 -6.18 -13.20
N TYR A 136 -6.41 -4.98 -13.10
CA TYR A 136 -7.26 -4.43 -14.16
C TYR A 136 -6.49 -4.24 -15.47
N PHE A 137 -5.30 -3.64 -15.39
CA PHE A 137 -4.45 -3.43 -16.58
C PHE A 137 -3.88 -4.73 -17.18
N ASP A 138 -3.85 -5.81 -16.38
CA ASP A 138 -3.37 -7.14 -16.79
C ASP A 138 -4.43 -7.98 -17.52
N ARG A 139 -5.70 -7.54 -17.54
CA ARG A 139 -6.77 -8.24 -18.27
C ARG A 139 -6.50 -8.28 -19.77
N ASP A 140 -7.00 -9.32 -20.44
CA ASP A 140 -6.85 -9.50 -21.89
C ASP A 140 -7.54 -8.42 -22.72
N ASP A 141 -8.61 -7.81 -22.19
CA ASP A 141 -9.37 -6.73 -22.82
C ASP A 141 -8.84 -5.31 -22.52
N VAL A 142 -7.78 -5.19 -21.70
CA VAL A 142 -7.06 -3.93 -21.43
C VAL A 142 -5.61 -4.02 -21.93
N ALA A 143 -4.89 -5.07 -21.53
CA ALA A 143 -3.58 -5.48 -22.04
C ALA A 143 -2.46 -4.41 -22.00
N LEU A 144 -2.31 -3.72 -20.88
CA LEU A 144 -1.25 -2.72 -20.63
C LEU A 144 -0.33 -3.21 -19.48
N GLU A 145 0.55 -4.17 -19.78
CA GLU A 145 1.39 -4.89 -18.82
C GLU A 145 2.26 -3.98 -17.94
N GLY A 146 2.86 -2.95 -18.51
CA GLY A 146 3.66 -1.92 -17.87
C GLY A 146 2.85 -1.08 -16.87
N GLY A 147 1.64 -0.66 -17.24
CA GLY A 147 0.67 -0.08 -16.32
C GLY A 147 0.33 -1.04 -15.17
N GLY A 148 0.05 -2.30 -15.49
CA GLY A 148 -0.20 -3.35 -14.50
C GLY A 148 0.97 -3.59 -13.55
N HIS A 149 2.21 -3.59 -14.06
CA HIS A 149 3.43 -3.68 -13.27
C HIS A 149 3.61 -2.46 -12.37
N PHE A 150 3.48 -1.25 -12.92
CA PHE A 150 3.62 0.00 -12.20
C PHE A 150 2.69 0.06 -10.97
N PHE A 151 1.41 -0.26 -11.14
CA PHE A 151 0.47 -0.26 -10.02
C PHE A 151 0.72 -1.40 -9.03
N ARG A 152 1.21 -2.57 -9.46
CA ARG A 152 1.63 -3.63 -8.52
C ARG A 152 2.85 -3.22 -7.69
N GLU A 153 3.82 -2.51 -8.27
CA GLU A 153 4.93 -1.94 -7.50
C GLU A 153 4.42 -0.94 -6.44
N LEU A 154 3.48 -0.06 -6.81
CA LEU A 154 2.87 0.85 -5.84
C LEU A 154 2.09 0.11 -4.74
N ALA A 155 1.41 -0.99 -5.07
CA ALA A 155 0.73 -1.82 -4.08
C ALA A 155 1.73 -2.38 -3.05
N GLU A 156 2.91 -2.83 -3.49
CA GLU A 156 3.99 -3.27 -2.61
C GLU A 156 4.55 -2.11 -1.78
N GLU A 157 4.85 -0.96 -2.38
CA GLU A 157 5.36 0.23 -1.68
C GLU A 157 4.39 0.70 -0.58
N LYS A 158 3.08 0.73 -0.83
CA LYS A 158 2.09 1.11 0.20
C LYS A 158 1.99 0.08 1.32
N ARG A 159 2.12 -1.21 1.01
CA ARG A 159 2.18 -2.27 2.03
C ARG A 159 3.44 -2.14 2.88
N GLU A 160 4.60 -1.87 2.29
CA GLU A 160 5.83 -1.58 3.04
C GLU A 160 5.67 -0.34 3.92
N GLY A 161 4.97 0.70 3.45
CA GLY A 161 4.63 1.88 4.27
C GLY A 161 3.81 1.52 5.51
N ALA A 162 2.78 0.68 5.38
CA ALA A 162 2.00 0.18 6.52
C ALA A 162 2.88 -0.62 7.50
N GLU A 163 3.75 -1.49 6.99
CA GLU A 163 4.70 -2.26 7.80
C GLU A 163 5.70 -1.35 8.55
N ARG A 164 6.19 -0.28 7.90
CA ARG A 164 7.05 0.74 8.53
C ARG A 164 6.33 1.42 9.71
N PHE A 165 5.07 1.81 9.54
CA PHE A 165 4.27 2.38 10.64
C PHE A 165 4.03 1.38 11.77
N LEU A 166 3.68 0.14 11.48
CA LEU A 166 3.48 -0.90 12.50
C LEU A 166 4.75 -1.18 13.31
N LYS A 167 5.91 -1.20 12.65
CA LYS A 167 7.20 -1.34 13.32
C LYS A 167 7.46 -0.16 14.27
N MET A 168 7.24 1.07 13.81
CA MET A 168 7.40 2.27 14.63
C MET A 168 6.41 2.29 15.81
N GLN A 169 5.14 1.94 15.58
CA GLN A 169 4.10 1.81 16.60
C GLN A 169 4.57 0.90 17.76
N ASN A 170 5.13 -0.27 17.43
CA ASN A 170 5.65 -1.20 18.43
C ASN A 170 6.93 -0.68 19.12
N GLN A 171 7.84 -0.02 18.38
CA GLN A 171 9.06 0.59 18.93
C GLN A 171 8.75 1.67 19.99
N ARG A 172 7.65 2.41 19.81
CA ARG A 172 7.22 3.47 20.74
C ARG A 172 6.34 2.95 21.88
N GLY A 173 6.13 1.64 21.97
CA GLY A 173 5.28 1.02 22.99
C GLY A 173 3.79 1.20 22.76
N GLY A 174 3.37 1.56 21.55
CA GLY A 174 1.97 1.61 21.13
C GLY A 174 1.37 0.22 20.91
N ARG A 175 0.10 0.19 20.53
CA ARG A 175 -0.67 -1.01 20.20
C ARG A 175 -1.28 -0.85 18.82
N ALA A 176 -0.94 -1.80 17.94
CA ALA A 176 -1.57 -1.91 16.64
C ALA A 176 -3.02 -2.37 16.80
N LEU A 177 -3.97 -1.57 16.29
CA LEU A 177 -5.39 -1.90 16.26
C LEU A 177 -5.84 -1.98 14.81
N PHE A 178 -5.87 -3.19 14.26
CA PHE A 178 -6.31 -3.42 12.89
C PHE A 178 -7.83 -3.20 12.77
N GLN A 179 -8.23 -2.66 11.62
CA GLN A 179 -9.61 -2.43 11.22
C GLN A 179 -9.82 -3.05 9.84
N ASP A 180 -11.07 -3.23 9.45
CA ASP A 180 -11.42 -3.74 8.13
C ASP A 180 -10.78 -2.89 7.03
N VAL A 181 -10.16 -3.55 6.06
CA VAL A 181 -9.65 -2.90 4.87
C VAL A 181 -10.76 -2.87 3.84
N GLN A 182 -11.35 -1.68 3.66
CA GLN A 182 -12.46 -1.50 2.71
C GLN A 182 -12.00 -1.79 1.29
N LYS A 183 -12.86 -2.46 0.51
CA LYS A 183 -12.61 -2.69 -0.90
C LYS A 183 -12.44 -1.37 -1.67
N PRO A 184 -11.76 -1.38 -2.83
CA PRO A 184 -11.70 -0.22 -3.70
C PRO A 184 -13.10 0.27 -4.09
N SER A 185 -13.24 1.56 -4.41
CA SER A 185 -14.54 2.17 -4.74
C SER A 185 -15.15 1.67 -6.04
N GLN A 186 -14.35 1.05 -6.89
CA GLN A 186 -14.73 0.55 -8.21
C GLN A 186 -13.88 -0.67 -8.57
N ASP A 187 -14.48 -1.57 -9.35
CA ASP A 187 -13.83 -2.77 -9.86
C ASP A 187 -13.30 -2.55 -11.30
N GLU A 188 -13.89 -1.59 -12.02
CA GLU A 188 -13.49 -1.13 -13.35
C GLU A 188 -12.81 0.25 -13.26
N TRP A 189 -11.66 0.42 -13.91
CA TRP A 189 -10.86 1.65 -13.81
C TRP A 189 -10.90 2.54 -15.05
N GLY A 190 -11.62 2.11 -16.09
CA GLY A 190 -11.82 2.91 -17.30
C GLY A 190 -10.53 3.09 -18.11
N LYS A 191 -10.30 4.28 -18.64
CA LYS A 191 -9.11 4.55 -19.44
C LYS A 191 -7.91 4.76 -18.54
N THR A 192 -6.71 4.64 -19.12
CA THR A 192 -5.45 4.91 -18.44
C THR A 192 -5.44 6.28 -17.75
N LEU A 193 -6.06 7.29 -18.39
CA LEU A 193 -6.20 8.63 -17.82
C LEU A 193 -7.02 8.64 -16.53
N ASP A 194 -8.17 7.98 -16.51
CA ASP A 194 -9.08 7.94 -15.36
C ASP A 194 -8.41 7.24 -14.16
N ALA A 195 -7.77 6.09 -14.42
CA ALA A 195 -6.99 5.35 -13.45
C ALA A 195 -5.86 6.18 -12.84
N MET A 196 -5.11 6.93 -13.66
CA MET A 196 -4.04 7.80 -13.19
C MET A 196 -4.54 9.02 -12.40
N GLU A 197 -5.71 9.56 -12.73
CA GLU A 197 -6.33 10.65 -11.97
C GLU A 197 -6.79 10.17 -10.59
N ALA A 198 -7.41 8.99 -10.53
CA ALA A 198 -7.78 8.34 -9.28
C ALA A 198 -6.55 8.04 -8.41
N ALA A 199 -5.47 7.52 -9.01
CA ALA A 199 -4.21 7.27 -8.31
C ALA A 199 -3.59 8.56 -7.76
N LEU A 200 -3.54 9.65 -8.53
CA LEU A 200 -3.01 10.93 -8.06
C LEU A 200 -3.83 11.51 -6.89
N LEU A 201 -5.16 11.38 -6.93
CA LEU A 201 -6.03 11.81 -5.84
C LEU A 201 -5.80 10.99 -4.57
N LEU A 202 -5.62 9.66 -4.72
CA LEU A 202 -5.27 8.77 -3.61
C LEU A 202 -3.96 9.19 -2.95
N GLU A 203 -2.90 9.45 -3.73
CA GLU A 203 -1.60 9.87 -3.17
C GLU A 203 -1.68 11.23 -2.48
N LYS A 204 -2.41 12.19 -3.06
CA LYS A 204 -2.64 13.48 -2.39
C LYS A 204 -3.38 13.31 -1.07
N SER A 205 -4.33 12.38 -0.98
CA SER A 205 -5.06 12.10 0.26
C SER A 205 -4.17 11.45 1.34
N LEU A 206 -3.27 10.54 0.94
CA LEU A 206 -2.28 9.95 1.84
C LEU A 206 -1.29 11.01 2.33
N ASN A 207 -0.77 11.84 1.43
CA ASN A 207 0.14 12.92 1.79
C ASN A 207 -0.52 13.94 2.74
N GLN A 208 -1.79 14.27 2.54
CA GLN A 208 -2.52 15.12 3.49
C GLN A 208 -2.61 14.47 4.87
N ALA A 209 -2.94 13.18 4.95
CA ALA A 209 -2.99 12.46 6.23
C ALA A 209 -1.62 12.39 6.93
N LEU A 210 -0.52 12.30 6.16
CA LEU A 210 0.84 12.37 6.68
C LEU A 210 1.19 13.76 7.22
N LEU A 211 0.81 14.83 6.51
CA LEU A 211 0.96 16.21 7.00
C LEU A 211 0.15 16.47 8.26
N ASP A 212 -1.08 15.94 8.34
CA ASP A 212 -1.92 16.06 9.52
C ASP A 212 -1.31 15.31 10.72
N LEU A 213 -0.73 14.12 10.50
CA LEU A 213 -0.01 13.38 11.53
C LEU A 213 1.27 14.11 11.98
N HIS A 214 2.00 14.72 11.05
CA HIS A 214 3.20 15.52 11.36
C HIS A 214 2.83 16.76 12.20
N ALA A 215 1.77 17.47 11.83
CA ALA A 215 1.24 18.59 12.60
C ALA A 215 0.81 18.15 14.01
N LEU A 216 0.15 16.98 14.13
CA LEU A 216 -0.20 16.41 15.42
C LEU A 216 1.03 16.05 16.25
N GLY A 217 2.06 15.45 15.64
CA GLY A 217 3.35 15.17 16.27
C GLY A 217 4.01 16.44 16.82
N SER A 218 4.03 17.49 16.02
CA SER A 218 4.55 18.80 16.40
C SER A 218 3.76 19.41 17.57
N ALA A 219 2.42 19.38 17.52
CA ALA A 219 1.56 19.86 18.59
C ALA A 219 1.70 19.08 19.90
N ARG A 220 2.07 17.79 19.80
CA ARG A 220 2.34 16.90 20.94
C ARG A 220 3.82 16.87 21.34
N ALA A 221 4.65 17.71 20.74
CA ALA A 221 6.09 17.76 20.98
C ALA A 221 6.77 16.38 20.85
N ASP A 222 6.41 15.61 19.81
CA ASP A 222 7.03 14.32 19.48
C ASP A 222 8.00 14.47 18.29
N PRO A 223 9.25 14.92 18.52
CA PRO A 223 10.22 15.14 17.44
C PRO A 223 10.64 13.85 16.74
N HIS A 224 10.60 12.70 17.43
CA HIS A 224 10.91 11.41 16.81
C HIS A 224 9.85 11.03 15.77
N LEU A 225 8.57 11.30 16.04
CA LEU A 225 7.53 11.07 15.03
C LEU A 225 7.72 11.97 13.82
N CYS A 226 7.97 13.27 14.02
CA CYS A 226 8.17 14.22 12.93
C CYS A 226 9.36 13.81 12.04
N ASP A 227 10.51 13.51 12.65
CA ASP A 227 11.70 13.02 11.94
C ASP A 227 11.43 11.70 11.18
N PHE A 228 10.71 10.76 11.80
CA PHE A 228 10.32 9.50 11.15
C PHE A 228 9.48 9.74 9.88
N LEU A 229 8.53 10.68 9.92
CA LEU A 229 7.68 11.01 8.76
C LEU A 229 8.48 11.71 7.66
N GLU A 230 9.36 12.64 8.03
CA GLU A 230 10.23 13.37 7.10
C GLU A 230 11.18 12.41 6.36
N ASN A 231 11.83 11.50 7.08
CA ASN A 231 12.86 10.61 6.53
C ASN A 231 12.31 9.44 5.70
N HIS A 232 11.07 9.01 5.96
CA HIS A 232 10.53 7.78 5.36
C HIS A 232 9.29 7.95 4.50
N PHE A 233 8.61 9.10 4.54
CA PHE A 233 7.31 9.25 3.86
C PHE A 233 7.19 10.54 3.06
N LEU A 234 7.42 11.70 3.67
CA LEU A 234 7.06 12.99 3.05
C LEU A 234 7.80 13.25 1.72
N ASP A 235 9.10 12.96 1.64
CA ASP A 235 9.85 13.11 0.40
C ASP A 235 9.49 12.04 -0.65
N GLU A 236 9.20 10.80 -0.22
CA GLU A 236 8.73 9.72 -1.11
C GLU A 236 7.39 10.08 -1.77
N GLU A 237 6.43 10.60 -0.98
CA GLU A 237 5.12 11.02 -1.48
C GLU A 237 5.21 12.21 -2.45
N VAL A 238 6.03 13.23 -2.16
CA VAL A 238 6.20 14.37 -3.08
C VAL A 238 6.79 13.90 -4.42
N LYS A 239 7.78 13.01 -4.40
CA LYS A 239 8.37 12.43 -5.60
C LYS A 239 7.36 11.62 -6.40
N LEU A 240 6.53 10.83 -5.72
CA LEU A 240 5.51 10.01 -6.36
C LEU A 240 4.38 10.87 -6.97
N ILE A 241 3.88 11.86 -6.24
CA ILE A 241 2.88 12.83 -6.72
C ILE A 241 3.41 13.57 -7.96
N LYS A 242 4.68 13.97 -7.95
CA LYS A 242 5.33 14.59 -9.11
C LYS A 242 5.37 13.64 -10.30
N LYS A 243 5.82 12.40 -10.10
CA LYS A 243 5.88 11.35 -11.14
C LYS A 243 4.49 11.09 -11.73
N MET A 244 3.46 10.97 -10.90
CA MET A 244 2.08 10.79 -11.37
C MET A 244 1.55 12.01 -12.14
N GLY A 245 1.87 13.23 -11.69
CA GLY A 245 1.51 14.46 -12.40
C GLY A 245 2.17 14.58 -13.79
N ASP A 246 3.43 14.14 -13.91
CA ASP A 246 4.14 14.09 -15.19
C ASP A 246 3.50 13.07 -16.15
N HIS A 247 3.18 11.88 -15.63
CA HIS A 247 2.46 10.84 -16.37
C HIS A 247 1.10 11.34 -16.88
N LEU A 248 0.30 11.98 -16.03
CA LEU A 248 -0.98 12.58 -16.43
C LEU A 248 -0.83 13.66 -17.50
N THR A 249 0.17 14.52 -17.36
CA THR A 249 0.45 15.57 -18.36
C THR A 249 0.77 14.96 -19.72
N ASN A 250 1.57 13.89 -19.76
CA ASN A 250 1.89 13.18 -21.00
C ASN A 250 0.68 12.43 -21.57
N LEU A 251 -0.12 11.75 -20.75
CA LEU A 251 -1.36 11.11 -21.19
C LEU A 251 -2.33 12.11 -21.83
N ARG A 252 -2.51 13.29 -21.22
CA ARG A 252 -3.36 14.35 -21.78
C ARG A 252 -2.82 14.91 -23.10
N ARG A 253 -1.49 15.00 -23.26
CA ARG A 253 -0.86 15.40 -24.54
C ARG A 253 -1.04 14.35 -25.63
N LEU A 254 -1.05 13.07 -25.26
CA LEU A 254 -1.23 11.93 -26.15
C LEU A 254 -2.72 11.62 -26.41
N ALA A 255 -3.65 12.30 -25.72
CA ALA A 255 -5.07 12.17 -25.93
C ALA A 255 -5.48 12.77 -27.29
N THR A 256 -5.42 11.95 -28.33
CA THR A 256 -5.91 12.28 -29.69
C THR A 256 -7.29 11.65 -29.94
N PRO A 257 -8.01 12.04 -31.01
CA PRO A 257 -9.26 11.38 -31.39
C PRO A 257 -9.11 9.86 -31.63
N GLN A 258 -7.89 9.38 -31.89
CA GLN A 258 -7.53 7.95 -31.86
C GLN A 258 -6.84 7.57 -30.53
N ALA A 259 -7.56 7.72 -29.41
CA ALA A 259 -7.03 7.58 -28.04
C ALA A 259 -6.20 6.31 -27.79
N GLY A 260 -6.46 5.21 -28.52
CA GLY A 260 -5.73 3.94 -28.36
C GLY A 260 -4.23 4.00 -28.70
N LEU A 261 -3.81 4.79 -29.70
CA LEU A 261 -2.39 4.87 -30.06
C LEU A 261 -1.57 5.61 -28.99
N GLY A 262 -2.15 6.64 -28.38
CA GLY A 262 -1.50 7.42 -27.32
C GLY A 262 -1.23 6.59 -26.08
N GLU A 263 -2.23 5.82 -25.63
CA GLU A 263 -2.08 4.92 -24.47
C GLU A 263 -1.06 3.82 -24.74
N TYR A 264 -1.09 3.21 -25.93
CA TYR A 264 -0.10 2.21 -26.33
C TYR A 264 1.34 2.76 -26.35
N LEU A 265 1.55 3.97 -26.89
CA LEU A 265 2.89 4.59 -26.92
C LEU A 265 3.36 4.97 -25.50
N PHE A 266 2.45 5.45 -24.66
CA PHE A 266 2.75 5.77 -23.27
C PHE A 266 3.24 4.53 -22.51
N GLU A 267 2.47 3.46 -22.60
CA GLU A 267 2.78 2.13 -22.08
C GLU A 267 4.18 1.65 -22.52
N ARG A 268 4.45 1.72 -23.84
CA ARG A 268 5.72 1.25 -24.41
C ARG A 268 6.92 2.11 -24.07
N LEU A 269 6.78 3.40 -23.79
CA LEU A 269 7.92 4.31 -23.63
C LEU A 269 8.18 4.71 -22.17
N LEU A 270 7.13 4.82 -21.35
CA LEU A 270 7.22 5.37 -19.99
C LEU A 270 7.06 4.31 -18.91
N TRP A 271 6.29 3.24 -19.15
CA TRP A 271 6.09 2.13 -18.21
C TRP A 271 6.92 0.89 -18.51
N GLN A 272 8.04 1.04 -19.22
CA GLN A 272 8.92 -0.08 -19.47
C GLN A 272 9.50 -0.66 -18.17
N PRO A 273 9.46 -2.00 -18.00
CA PRO A 273 10.11 -2.65 -16.88
C PRO A 273 11.63 -2.44 -16.95
N PRO A 274 12.31 -2.37 -15.79
CA PRO A 274 13.77 -2.23 -15.74
C PRO A 274 14.44 -3.41 -16.45
N GLY A 275 15.03 -3.14 -17.62
CA GLY A 275 15.71 -4.12 -18.47
C GLY A 275 15.38 -4.01 -19.97
N ALA A 276 14.25 -3.42 -20.33
CA ALA A 276 13.83 -3.33 -21.74
C ALA A 276 14.48 -2.17 -22.53
N ARG A 277 15.07 -1.17 -21.86
CA ARG A 277 15.82 -0.06 -22.51
C ARG A 277 17.20 -0.46 -23.06
N ALA A 278 17.67 -1.68 -22.80
CA ALA A 278 19.00 -2.12 -23.26
C ALA A 278 19.02 -2.57 -24.74
N CYS A 279 17.87 -2.59 -25.41
CA CYS A 279 17.74 -3.02 -26.80
C CYS A 279 16.93 -2.01 -27.61
N ALA A 280 17.43 -0.77 -27.72
CA ALA A 280 16.97 0.21 -28.69
C ALA A 280 18.16 1.03 -29.20
#